data_AF-A0A5K7ZXW7-F1
#
_entry.id   AF-A0A5K7ZXW7-F1
#
_cell.length_a   1.000
_cell.length_b   1.000
_cell.length_c   1.000
_cell.angle_alpha   90.00
_cell.angle_beta   90.00
_cell.angle_gamma   90.00
#
_symmetry.space_group_name_H-M   'P 1'
#
loop_
_entity.id
_entity.type
_entity.pdbx_description
1 polymer ?
#
loop_
_entity_poly.entity_id
_entity_poly.type
_entity_poly.pdbx_seq_one_letter_code
_entity_poly.pdbx_strand_id
1 'polypeptide(L)'
;MNLSEYQFDDDEIAKLHERRDNQPDVRLKVRFIALLMLAEGFELPVIASIIGKSPKTIENWHKQYTTKGIDSLNSFQYKPKQSYLRSEQIDQVVKWVKETNPGKTKEVREYIKKNFQVSYSNEAVRKIIKKRGLKVIRPRVVPGNPPSEEDQKKTSKNISK
;
A
#
# COMPACT_ATOMS: atom_id res chain seq x y z
N MET A 1 30.42 -10.66 9.46
CA MET A 1 31.08 -9.38 9.76
C MET A 1 30.57 -8.89 11.09
N ASN A 2 31.44 -8.92 12.09
CA ASN A 2 31.20 -8.21 13.35
C ASN A 2 31.25 -6.71 13.08
N LEU A 3 30.38 -5.95 13.74
CA LEU A 3 30.32 -4.49 13.58
C LEU A 3 31.66 -3.81 13.93
N SER A 4 32.41 -4.41 14.85
CA SER A 4 33.68 -3.92 15.40
C SER A 4 34.88 -4.07 14.47
N GLU A 5 34.77 -4.84 13.39
CA GLU A 5 35.88 -5.11 12.46
C GLU A 5 35.82 -4.26 11.19
N TYR A 6 34.69 -3.58 10.95
CA TYR A 6 34.50 -2.78 9.74
C TYR A 6 35.09 -1.38 9.92
N GLN A 7 35.97 -0.98 9.00
CA GLN A 7 36.55 0.36 8.96
C GLN A 7 35.99 1.08 7.74
N PHE A 8 35.37 2.23 7.96
CA PHE A 8 34.88 3.08 6.89
C PHE A 8 36.04 3.87 6.31
N ASP A 9 36.17 3.90 4.98
CA ASP A 9 37.13 4.78 4.32
C ASP A 9 36.59 6.22 4.14
N ASP A 10 37.48 7.15 3.81
CA ASP A 10 37.12 8.57 3.65
C ASP A 10 36.09 8.81 2.52
N ASP A 11 36.11 7.98 1.47
CA ASP A 11 35.17 8.07 0.34
C ASP A 11 33.77 7.57 0.75
N GLU A 12 33.70 6.49 1.53
CA GLU A 12 32.47 5.98 2.13
C GLU A 12 31.84 7.03 3.06
N ILE A 13 32.64 7.63 3.94
CA ILE A 13 32.18 8.68 4.86
C ILE A 13 31.65 9.88 4.07
N ALA A 14 32.38 10.33 3.04
CA ALA A 14 31.94 11.42 2.16
C ALA A 14 30.59 11.11 1.48
N LYS A 15 30.43 9.89 0.94
CA LYS A 15 29.17 9.44 0.33
C LYS A 15 28.02 9.36 1.34
N LEU A 16 28.28 8.92 2.57
CA LEU A 16 27.29 8.89 3.64
C LEU A 16 26.80 10.30 4.01
N HIS A 17 27.70 11.27 4.07
CA HIS A 17 27.33 12.69 4.25
C HIS A 17 26.47 13.20 3.09
N GLU A 18 26.90 12.98 1.85
CA GLU A 18 26.16 13.41 0.65
C GLU A 18 24.73 12.84 0.64
N ARG A 19 24.57 11.54 0.90
CA ARG A 19 23.24 10.90 0.92
C ARG A 19 22.38 11.37 2.08
N ARG A 20 22.96 11.61 3.27
CA ARG A 20 22.24 12.17 4.41
C ARG A 20 21.67 13.55 4.08
N ASP A 21 22.48 14.41 3.47
CA ASP A 21 22.13 15.81 3.23
C ASP A 21 21.06 15.94 2.14
N ASN A 22 21.10 15.06 1.13
CA ASN A 22 20.15 15.02 0.03
C ASN A 22 18.91 14.13 0.27
N GLN A 23 18.74 13.53 1.46
CA GLN A 23 17.61 12.65 1.74
C GLN A 23 16.45 13.40 2.46
N PRO A 24 15.31 13.67 1.80
CA PRO A 24 14.16 14.32 2.43
C PRO A 24 13.40 13.46 3.45
N ASP A 25 13.35 12.13 3.30
CA ASP A 25 12.65 11.28 4.26
C ASP A 25 13.52 11.07 5.51
N VAL A 26 13.09 11.67 6.62
CA VAL A 26 13.79 11.62 7.92
C VAL A 26 14.10 10.18 8.36
N ARG A 27 13.22 9.22 8.08
CA ARG A 27 13.41 7.82 8.49
C ARG A 27 14.51 7.14 7.70
N LEU A 28 14.74 7.56 6.44
CA LEU A 28 15.86 7.10 5.63
C LEU A 28 17.14 7.87 5.99
N LYS A 29 17.03 9.18 6.24
CA LYS A 29 18.15 10.04 6.68
C LYS A 29 18.83 9.49 7.95
N VAL A 30 18.03 9.08 8.92
CA VAL A 30 18.50 8.50 10.20
C VAL A 30 19.40 7.28 9.99
N ARG A 31 19.23 6.50 8.91
CA ARG A 31 20.08 5.35 8.62
C ARG A 31 21.51 5.78 8.31
N PHE A 32 21.67 6.85 7.52
CA PHE A 32 22.98 7.41 7.19
C PHE A 32 23.64 8.01 8.43
N ILE A 33 22.86 8.71 9.27
CA ILE A 33 23.36 9.24 10.55
C ILE A 33 23.90 8.11 11.44
N ALA A 34 23.18 6.98 11.53
CA ALA A 34 23.63 5.83 12.32
C ALA A 34 24.98 5.27 11.84
N LEU A 35 25.19 5.21 10.52
CA LEU A 35 26.46 4.72 9.97
C LEU A 35 27.60 5.73 10.13
N LEU A 36 27.32 7.02 10.02
CA LEU A 36 28.30 8.07 10.32
C LEU A 36 28.76 8.00 11.78
N MET A 37 27.84 7.79 12.73
CA MET A 37 28.21 7.59 14.14
C MET A 37 29.04 6.31 14.35
N LEU A 38 28.79 5.25 13.58
CA LEU A 38 29.65 4.06 13.61
C LEU A 38 31.05 4.37 13.05
N ALA A 39 31.15 5.14 11.97
CA ALA A 39 32.42 5.57 11.39
C ALA A 39 33.22 6.48 12.35
N GLU A 40 32.53 7.30 13.14
CA GLU A 40 33.12 8.11 14.22
C GLU A 40 33.53 7.29 15.46
N GLY A 41 33.25 5.98 15.50
CA GLY A 41 33.66 5.09 16.57
C GLY A 41 32.72 5.03 17.77
N PHE A 42 31.49 5.55 17.66
CA PHE A 42 30.51 5.42 18.74
C PHE A 42 30.09 3.96 18.96
N GLU A 43 29.92 3.59 20.22
CA GLU A 43 29.44 2.26 20.57
C GLU A 43 27.97 2.07 20.18
N LEU A 44 27.65 0.89 19.67
CA LEU A 44 26.31 0.53 19.19
C LEU A 44 25.17 0.83 20.20
N PRO A 45 25.30 0.54 21.52
CA PRO A 45 24.25 0.87 22.49
C PRO A 45 24.02 2.38 22.65
N VAL A 46 25.07 3.19 22.53
CA VAL A 46 24.99 4.65 22.60
C VAL A 46 24.26 5.20 21.38
N ILE A 47 24.62 4.73 20.18
CA ILE A 47 23.94 5.10 18.93
C ILE A 47 22.46 4.72 19.00
N ALA A 48 22.15 3.50 19.47
CA ALA A 48 20.79 3.00 19.64
C ALA A 48 19.94 3.92 20.53
N SER A 49 20.51 4.36 21.65
CA SER A 49 19.88 5.31 22.59
C SER A 49 19.60 6.67 21.92
N ILE A 50 20.61 7.26 21.28
CA ILE A 50 20.51 8.58 20.62
C ILE A 50 19.47 8.56 19.49
N ILE A 51 19.49 7.51 18.66
CA ILE A 51 18.61 7.39 17.48
C ILE A 51 17.20 6.91 17.84
N GLY A 52 17.00 6.34 19.03
CA GLY A 52 15.73 5.76 19.44
C GLY A 52 15.38 4.50 18.63
N LYS A 53 16.37 3.63 18.40
CA LYS A 53 16.21 2.34 17.72
C LYS A 53 16.90 1.24 18.51
N SER A 54 16.52 -0.01 18.26
CA SER A 54 17.22 -1.13 18.87
C SER A 54 18.64 -1.28 18.29
N PRO A 55 19.63 -1.74 19.06
CA PRO A 55 20.95 -2.11 18.55
C PRO A 55 20.86 -3.01 17.31
N LYS A 56 19.92 -3.98 17.34
CA LYS A 56 19.67 -4.89 16.23
C LYS A 56 19.25 -4.19 14.94
N THR A 57 18.52 -3.08 15.04
CA THR A 57 18.10 -2.30 13.86
C THR A 57 19.29 -1.65 13.19
N ILE A 58 20.20 -1.08 13.98
CA ILE A 58 21.43 -0.44 13.47
C ILE A 58 22.37 -1.49 12.88
N GLU A 59 22.53 -2.66 13.53
CA GLU A 59 23.25 -3.80 12.96
C GLU A 59 22.69 -4.20 11.58
N ASN A 60 21.36 -4.24 11.45
CA ASN A 60 20.73 -4.58 10.17
C ASN A 60 21.01 -3.53 9.10
N TRP A 61 21.05 -2.24 9.44
CA TRP A 61 21.43 -1.18 8.50
C TRP A 61 22.90 -1.30 8.08
N HIS A 62 23.82 -1.53 9.02
CA HIS A 62 25.23 -1.76 8.71
C HIS A 62 25.42 -2.99 7.83
N LYS A 63 24.77 -4.11 8.16
CA LYS A 63 24.80 -5.31 7.32
C LYS A 63 24.23 -5.06 5.93
N GLN A 64 23.13 -4.30 5.84
CA GLN A 64 22.53 -3.93 4.56
C GLN A 64 23.47 -3.08 3.71
N TYR A 65 24.14 -2.11 4.32
CA TYR A 65 25.15 -1.27 3.69
C TYR A 65 26.32 -2.10 3.15
N THR A 66 26.97 -2.89 4.01
CA THR A 66 28.15 -3.68 3.64
C THR A 66 27.87 -4.77 2.61
N THR A 67 26.62 -5.27 2.53
CA THR A 67 26.26 -6.33 1.57
C THR A 67 25.68 -5.83 0.25
N LYS A 68 25.04 -4.65 0.23
CA LYS A 68 24.27 -4.15 -0.92
C LYS A 68 24.64 -2.73 -1.34
N GLY A 69 25.59 -2.09 -0.67
CA GLY A 69 26.03 -0.73 -0.90
C GLY A 69 25.07 0.34 -0.37
N ILE A 70 25.48 1.60 -0.54
CA ILE A 70 24.82 2.77 0.03
C ILE A 70 23.38 2.98 -0.47
N ASP A 71 23.11 2.70 -1.75
CA ASP A 71 21.77 2.85 -2.35
C ASP A 71 20.72 1.99 -1.66
N SER A 72 21.14 0.86 -1.09
CA SER A 72 20.24 -0.05 -0.40
C SER A 72 19.60 0.59 0.83
N LEU A 73 20.26 1.55 1.48
CA LEU A 73 19.74 2.29 2.64
C LEU A 73 18.70 3.33 2.23
N ASN A 74 18.72 3.75 0.97
CA ASN A 74 17.94 4.86 0.43
C ASN A 74 16.52 4.45 -0.01
N SER A 75 16.05 3.26 0.39
CA SER A 75 14.67 2.83 0.15
C SER A 75 14.15 1.94 1.27
N PHE A 76 12.83 1.84 1.39
CA PHE A 76 12.17 0.88 2.30
C PHE A 76 12.08 -0.53 1.71
N GLN A 77 12.55 -0.75 0.47
CA GLN A 77 12.45 -2.03 -0.24
C GLN A 77 11.01 -2.61 -0.20
N TYR A 78 10.00 -1.75 -0.29
CA TYR A 78 8.60 -2.19 -0.22
C TYR A 78 8.31 -3.14 -1.38
N LYS A 79 8.07 -4.41 -1.06
CA LYS A 79 7.59 -5.38 -2.03
C LYS A 79 6.07 -5.26 -2.10
N PRO A 80 5.49 -4.93 -3.26
CA PRO A 80 4.05 -4.94 -3.41
C PRO A 80 3.55 -6.36 -3.12
N LYS A 81 2.49 -6.47 -2.33
CA LYS A 81 1.82 -7.76 -2.12
C LYS A 81 1.36 -8.29 -3.47
N GLN A 82 1.78 -9.51 -3.81
CA GLN A 82 1.29 -10.19 -5.00
C GLN A 82 -0.20 -10.52 -4.83
N SER A 83 -0.96 -10.38 -5.90
CA SER A 83 -2.34 -10.85 -5.96
C SER A 83 -2.36 -12.38 -5.86
N TYR A 84 -3.31 -12.94 -5.12
CA TYR A 84 -3.52 -14.39 -5.08
C TYR A 84 -3.92 -14.97 -6.45
N LEU A 85 -4.64 -14.19 -7.27
CA LEU A 85 -4.90 -14.53 -8.67
C LEU A 85 -3.79 -14.05 -9.57
N ARG A 86 -3.43 -14.90 -10.53
CA ARG A 86 -2.59 -14.56 -11.70
C ARG A 86 -3.33 -13.61 -12.64
N SER A 87 -2.59 -12.91 -13.50
CA SER A 87 -3.16 -11.99 -14.50
C SER A 87 -4.23 -12.66 -15.36
N GLU A 88 -3.94 -13.85 -15.88
CA GLU A 88 -4.85 -14.66 -16.71
C GLU A 88 -6.17 -14.97 -15.99
N GLN A 89 -6.08 -15.35 -14.71
CA GLN A 89 -7.26 -15.66 -13.89
C GLN A 89 -8.08 -14.40 -13.62
N ILE A 90 -7.42 -13.25 -13.40
CA ILE A 90 -8.12 -11.96 -13.26
C ILE A 90 -8.89 -11.64 -14.55
N ASP A 91 -8.29 -11.89 -15.71
CA ASP A 91 -8.92 -11.60 -16.99
C ASP A 91 -10.11 -12.54 -17.27
N GLN A 92 -10.02 -13.81 -16.83
CA GLN A 92 -11.16 -14.74 -16.83
C GLN A 92 -12.30 -14.26 -15.92
N VAL A 93 -11.99 -13.77 -14.71
CA VAL A 93 -13.00 -13.18 -13.81
C VAL A 93 -13.65 -11.97 -14.48
N VAL A 94 -12.87 -11.07 -15.09
CA VAL A 94 -13.39 -9.88 -15.77
C VAL A 94 -14.31 -10.27 -16.94
N LYS A 95 -13.92 -11.27 -17.74
CA LYS A 95 -14.74 -11.80 -18.83
C LYS A 95 -16.07 -12.34 -18.29
N TRP A 96 -16.02 -13.19 -17.27
CA TRP A 96 -17.22 -13.75 -16.65
C TRP A 96 -18.14 -12.67 -16.06
N VAL A 97 -17.58 -11.64 -15.41
CA VAL A 97 -18.36 -10.50 -14.88
C VAL A 97 -19.05 -9.73 -16.00
N LYS A 98 -18.39 -9.51 -17.14
CA LYS A 98 -18.99 -8.82 -18.29
C LYS A 98 -20.11 -9.63 -18.95
N GLU A 99 -19.95 -10.95 -19.02
CA GLU A 99 -20.92 -11.86 -19.64
C GLU A 99 -22.14 -12.12 -18.74
N THR A 100 -21.92 -12.32 -17.44
CA THR A 100 -22.98 -12.72 -16.49
C THR A 100 -23.62 -11.51 -15.79
N ASN A 101 -22.94 -10.36 -15.77
CA ASN A 101 -23.37 -9.14 -15.08
C ASN A 101 -23.91 -9.37 -13.63
N PRO A 102 -23.08 -9.94 -12.73
CA PRO A 102 -23.50 -10.28 -11.37
C PRO A 102 -23.94 -9.05 -10.58
N GLY A 103 -25.06 -9.16 -9.86
CA GLY A 103 -25.65 -8.05 -9.12
C GLY A 103 -24.87 -7.70 -7.84
N LYS A 104 -24.12 -8.66 -7.29
CA LYS A 104 -23.39 -8.49 -6.03
C LYS A 104 -21.95 -8.96 -6.15
N THR A 105 -21.03 -8.25 -5.49
CA THR A 105 -19.62 -8.64 -5.39
C THR A 105 -19.41 -10.01 -4.74
N LYS A 106 -20.37 -10.45 -3.91
CA LYS A 106 -20.38 -11.78 -3.29
C LYS A 106 -20.42 -12.91 -4.34
N GLU A 107 -21.17 -12.73 -5.43
CA GLU A 107 -21.28 -13.72 -6.52
C GLU A 107 -19.93 -13.87 -7.23
N VAL A 108 -19.24 -12.76 -7.51
CA VAL A 108 -17.89 -12.78 -8.08
C VAL A 108 -16.89 -13.47 -7.15
N ARG A 109 -16.99 -13.22 -5.84
CA ARG A 109 -16.15 -13.89 -4.84
C ARG A 109 -16.38 -15.41 -4.84
N GLU A 110 -17.64 -15.85 -4.93
CA GLU A 110 -17.99 -17.27 -4.99
C GLU A 110 -17.50 -17.92 -6.28
N TYR A 111 -17.61 -17.22 -7.42
CA TYR A 111 -17.01 -17.64 -8.68
C TYR A 111 -15.49 -17.83 -8.56
N ILE A 112 -14.78 -16.85 -7.97
CA ILE A 112 -13.33 -16.95 -7.77
C ILE A 112 -12.98 -18.15 -6.89
N LYS A 113 -13.70 -18.34 -5.77
CA LYS A 113 -13.47 -19.47 -4.86
C LYS A 113 -13.69 -20.80 -5.55
N LYS A 114 -14.76 -20.93 -6.35
CA LYS A 114 -15.11 -22.17 -7.05
C LYS A 114 -14.10 -22.54 -8.14
N ASN A 115 -13.67 -21.57 -8.95
CA ASN A 115 -12.84 -21.84 -10.13
C ASN A 115 -11.33 -21.83 -9.86
N PHE A 116 -10.88 -21.05 -8.88
CA PHE A 116 -9.46 -20.86 -8.60
C PHE A 116 -9.03 -21.30 -7.20
N GLN A 117 -9.97 -21.73 -6.35
CA GLN A 117 -9.71 -22.15 -4.96
C GLN A 117 -9.04 -21.04 -4.11
N VAL A 118 -9.23 -19.78 -4.53
CA VAL A 118 -8.70 -18.59 -3.84
C VAL A 118 -9.82 -17.91 -3.06
N SER A 119 -9.54 -17.56 -1.80
CA SER A 119 -10.47 -16.80 -0.96
C SER A 119 -10.09 -15.32 -0.92
N TYR A 120 -11.07 -14.46 -1.16
CA TYR A 120 -10.95 -13.01 -1.02
C TYR A 120 -12.05 -12.43 -0.14
N SER A 121 -11.79 -11.28 0.48
CA SER A 121 -12.85 -10.45 1.04
C SER A 121 -13.64 -9.76 -0.08
N ASN A 122 -14.88 -9.34 0.20
CA ASN A 122 -15.70 -8.60 -0.76
C ASN A 122 -14.99 -7.32 -1.23
N GLU A 123 -14.29 -6.62 -0.34
CA GLU A 123 -13.55 -5.40 -0.69
C GLU A 123 -12.34 -5.69 -1.59
N ALA A 124 -11.65 -6.82 -1.39
CA ALA A 124 -10.56 -7.21 -2.28
C ALA A 124 -11.07 -7.51 -3.70
N VAL A 125 -12.20 -8.23 -3.82
CA VAL A 125 -12.84 -8.48 -5.12
C VAL A 125 -13.29 -7.17 -5.78
N ARG A 126 -13.93 -6.26 -5.02
CA ARG A 126 -14.30 -4.92 -5.52
C ARG A 126 -13.08 -4.16 -6.06
N LYS A 127 -11.94 -4.18 -5.34
CA LYS A 127 -10.69 -3.55 -5.78
C LYS A 127 -10.13 -4.17 -7.07
N ILE A 128 -10.16 -5.50 -7.19
CA ILE A 128 -9.71 -6.22 -8.40
C ILE A 128 -10.55 -5.77 -9.61
N ILE A 129 -11.88 -5.79 -9.48
CA ILE A 129 -12.82 -5.37 -10.54
C ILE A 129 -12.63 -3.89 -10.90
N LYS A 130 -12.56 -3.01 -9.89
CA LYS A 130 -12.36 -1.56 -10.09
C LYS A 130 -11.04 -1.24 -10.81
N LYS A 131 -9.96 -1.94 -10.47
CA LYS A 131 -8.65 -1.80 -11.13
C LYS A 131 -8.70 -2.16 -12.63
N ARG A 132 -9.67 -2.99 -13.03
CA ARG A 132 -9.93 -3.38 -14.42
C ARG A 132 -11.00 -2.53 -15.11
N GLY A 133 -11.35 -1.38 -14.53
CA GLY A 133 -12.28 -0.41 -15.12
C GLY A 133 -13.76 -0.73 -14.95
N LEU A 134 -14.10 -1.81 -14.24
CA LEU A 134 -15.48 -2.19 -13.98
C LEU A 134 -16.01 -1.51 -12.70
N LYS A 135 -17.25 -1.04 -12.74
CA LYS A 135 -17.91 -0.38 -11.60
C LYS A 135 -19.33 -0.90 -11.44
N VAL A 136 -19.75 -1.09 -10.20
CA VAL A 136 -21.16 -1.35 -9.88
C VAL A 136 -21.97 -0.09 -10.16
N ILE A 137 -22.86 -0.17 -11.14
CA ILE A 137 -23.83 0.89 -11.44
C ILE A 137 -25.07 0.63 -10.60
N ARG A 138 -25.50 1.65 -9.85
CA ARG A 138 -26.80 1.61 -9.17
C ARG A 138 -27.84 2.15 -10.15
N PRO A 139 -28.92 1.41 -10.44
CA PRO A 139 -30.06 1.97 -11.16
C PRO A 139 -30.51 3.24 -10.46
N ARG A 140 -30.68 4.33 -11.22
CA ARG A 140 -31.30 5.55 -10.71
C ARG A 140 -32.80 5.41 -10.94
N VAL A 141 -33.59 5.75 -9.93
CA VAL A 141 -35.04 5.86 -10.10
C VAL A 141 -35.29 7.01 -11.06
N VAL A 142 -35.96 6.73 -12.17
CA VAL A 142 -36.53 7.78 -13.00
C VAL A 142 -37.70 8.37 -12.22
N PRO A 143 -37.74 9.69 -11.93
CA PRO A 143 -38.89 10.29 -11.28
C PRO A 143 -40.14 9.95 -12.09
N GLY A 144 -41.18 9.43 -11.42
CA GLY A 144 -42.48 9.25 -12.06
C GLY A 144 -43.01 10.60 -12.53
N ASN A 145 -43.84 10.60 -13.57
CA ASN A 145 -44.57 11.80 -13.93
C ASN A 145 -45.33 12.31 -12.69
N PRO A 146 -45.30 13.61 -12.40
CA PRO A 146 -46.07 14.13 -11.29
C PRO A 146 -47.56 13.78 -11.48
N PRO A 147 -48.30 13.50 -10.40
CA PRO A 147 -49.74 13.30 -10.50
C PRO A 147 -50.42 14.56 -11.07
N SER A 148 -51.64 14.43 -11.56
CA SER A 148 -52.39 15.55 -12.15
C SER A 148 -52.45 16.76 -11.20
N GLU A 149 -52.57 17.98 -11.74
CA GLU A 149 -52.71 19.18 -10.92
C GLU A 149 -53.89 19.11 -9.94
N GLU A 150 -54.95 18.40 -10.32
CA GLU A 150 -56.13 18.18 -9.48
C GLU A 150 -55.78 17.35 -8.23
N ASP A 151 -54.99 16.29 -8.40
CA ASP A 151 -54.59 15.41 -7.31
C ASP A 151 -53.54 16.06 -6.40
N GLN A 152 -52.68 16.93 -6.97
CA GLN A 152 -51.77 17.77 -6.18
C GLN A 152 -52.55 18.74 -5.28
N LYS A 153 -53.59 19.40 -5.80
CA LYS A 153 -54.45 20.35 -5.05
C LYS A 153 -55.29 19.68 -3.97
N LYS A 154 -55.74 18.43 -4.17
CA LYS A 154 -56.45 17.65 -3.13
C LYS A 154 -55.53 17.35 -1.95
N THR A 155 -54.28 17.01 -2.23
CA THR A 155 -53.27 16.69 -1.22
C THR A 155 -52.90 17.92 -0.38
N SER A 156 -52.72 19.08 -1.01
CA SER A 156 -52.38 20.33 -0.31
C SER A 156 -53.51 20.82 0.62
N LYS A 157 -54.77 20.62 0.24
CA LYS A 157 -55.95 20.97 1.07
C LYS A 157 -56.10 20.10 2.32
N ASN A 158 -55.68 18.83 2.26
CA ASN A 158 -55.75 17.92 3.40
C ASN A 158 -54.62 18.12 4.42
N ILE A 159 -53.52 18.79 4.05
CA ILE A 159 -52.39 19.10 4.95
C ILE A 159 -52.63 20.39 5.74
N SER A 160 -53.56 21.25 5.29
CA SER A 160 -53.94 22.50 5.96
C SER A 160 -55.14 22.37 6.91
N LYS A 161 -55.47 21.15 7.34
CA LYS A 161 -56.44 20.86 8.42
C LYS A 161 -55.71 20.28 9.61
#